data_AF-A0A5E3WU70-F1
#
_entry.id   AF-A0A5E3WU70-F1
#
_cell.length_a   1.000
_cell.length_b   1.000
_cell.length_c   1.000
_cell.angle_alpha   90.00
_cell.angle_beta   90.00
_cell.angle_gamma   90.00
#
_symmetry.space_group_name_H-M   'P 1'
#
loop_
_entity.id
_entity.type
_entity.pdbx_description
1 polymer ?
#
loop_
_entity_poly.entity_id
_entity_poly.type
_entity_poly.pdbx_seq_one_letter_code
_entity_poly.pdbx_strand_id
1 'polypeptide(L)'
;MQEPNQATLHTGSGCSIPNSGDFSGSVIASDCDSSDNVNNNIGCGIKFSAANSYGHSFNLNQGGFFASERSSTEVKIWFWARNANNIPSDVLHGSNTINTNNWGKPQAFFSNAQCNIGSHFSNNNIMINLNFCGDLAANSYASSGCPGTCSDFVRNNPAAMNNAYFNIMWLKVYE
;
A
#
# COMPACT_ATOMS: atom_id res chain seq x y z
N MET A 1 -14.82 3.24 3.79
CA MET A 1 -13.62 2.65 3.16
C MET A 1 -12.46 3.60 3.30
N GLN A 2 -11.24 3.10 3.55
CA GLN A 2 -10.03 3.92 3.63
C GLN A 2 -9.57 4.28 2.21
N GLU A 3 -10.09 5.39 1.68
CA GLU A 3 -9.41 6.16 0.65
C GLU A 3 -8.67 7.34 1.33
N PRO A 4 -7.52 7.79 0.80
CA PRO A 4 -6.62 7.13 -0.16
C PRO A 4 -5.91 5.86 0.35
N ASN A 5 -5.11 5.23 -0.54
CA ASN A 5 -4.29 4.05 -0.26
C ASN A 5 -3.38 4.26 0.96
N GLN A 6 -2.97 3.16 1.57
CA GLN A 6 -1.94 3.15 2.61
C GLN A 6 -0.86 2.12 2.28
N ALA A 7 0.38 2.43 2.67
CA ALA A 7 1.45 1.46 2.74
C ALA A 7 1.75 1.16 4.21
N THR A 8 1.94 -0.11 4.54
CA THR A 8 2.17 -0.54 5.92
C THR A 8 3.29 -1.57 5.96
N LEU A 9 4.18 -1.46 6.95
CA LEU A 9 5.14 -2.51 7.28
C LEU A 9 4.73 -3.21 8.58
N HIS A 10 4.90 -4.52 8.59
CA HIS A 10 4.66 -5.40 9.73
C HIS A 10 5.97 -6.15 10.01
N THR A 11 6.49 -6.00 11.22
CA THR A 11 7.74 -6.61 11.67
C THR A 11 7.56 -7.27 13.04
N GLY A 12 8.61 -7.91 13.56
CA GLY A 12 8.74 -8.13 15.00
C GLY A 12 9.18 -6.87 15.74
N SER A 13 9.49 -7.01 17.03
CA SER A 13 9.88 -5.91 17.91
C SER A 13 11.13 -5.15 17.47
N GLY A 14 11.17 -3.84 17.74
CA GLY A 14 12.36 -3.01 17.55
C GLY A 14 12.43 -2.25 16.23
N CYS A 15 11.29 -2.06 15.56
CA CYS A 15 11.19 -1.31 14.31
C CYS A 15 10.09 -0.25 14.43
N SER A 16 10.45 1.01 14.26
CA SER A 16 9.49 2.12 14.11
C SER A 16 9.92 3.08 13.00
N ILE A 17 9.01 3.98 12.63
CA ILE A 17 9.27 5.04 11.66
C ILE A 17 9.10 6.43 12.28
N PRO A 18 9.86 7.43 11.80
CA PRO A 18 9.65 8.81 12.20
C PRO A 18 8.29 9.32 11.68
N ASN A 19 7.69 10.28 12.39
CA ASN A 19 6.39 10.87 12.03
C ASN A 19 6.42 11.71 10.74
N SER A 20 7.60 11.98 10.18
CA SER A 20 7.79 12.74 8.94
C SER A 20 9.10 12.33 8.28
N GLY A 21 9.26 12.64 7.00
CA GLY A 21 10.46 12.34 6.24
C GLY A 21 10.32 12.78 4.79
N ASP A 22 11.18 12.24 3.94
CA ASP A 22 11.15 12.54 2.50
C ASP A 22 10.10 11.72 1.75
N PHE A 23 8.84 11.86 2.17
CA PHE A 23 7.66 11.27 1.52
C PHE A 23 6.48 12.26 1.55
N SER A 24 5.50 12.08 0.69
CA SER A 24 4.35 13.00 0.57
C SER A 24 3.13 12.59 1.40
N GLY A 25 3.04 11.33 1.81
CA GLY A 25 1.97 10.83 2.66
C GLY A 25 2.05 11.31 4.11
N SER A 26 1.10 10.87 4.92
CA SER A 26 1.05 11.14 6.37
C SER A 26 1.16 9.84 7.17
N VAL A 27 1.98 9.85 8.22
CA VAL A 27 2.10 8.72 9.14
C VAL A 27 0.80 8.58 9.93
N ILE A 28 0.21 7.39 9.90
CA ILE A 28 -1.01 7.03 10.64
C ILE A 28 -0.73 6.06 11.80
N ALA A 29 0.40 5.35 11.75
CA ALA A 29 0.93 4.53 12.84
C ALA A 29 2.45 4.45 12.67
N SER A 30 3.21 4.62 13.75
CA SER A 30 4.68 4.66 13.70
C SER A 30 5.36 3.37 14.14
N ASP A 31 4.69 2.51 14.92
CA ASP A 31 5.26 1.27 15.43
C ASP A 31 4.99 0.10 14.47
N CYS A 32 6.05 -0.49 13.93
CA CYS A 32 5.96 -1.57 12.95
C CYS A 32 5.81 -2.95 13.60
N ASP A 33 6.01 -3.06 14.91
CA ASP A 33 5.91 -4.33 15.64
C ASP A 33 4.47 -4.85 15.61
N SER A 34 4.29 -5.94 14.87
CA SER A 34 2.99 -6.59 14.63
C SER A 34 2.80 -7.85 15.49
N SER A 35 3.70 -8.08 16.46
CA SER A 35 3.60 -9.20 17.39
C SER A 35 2.30 -9.13 18.20
N ASP A 36 1.78 -10.29 18.57
CA ASP A 36 0.54 -10.40 19.33
C ASP A 36 0.54 -9.51 20.57
N ASN A 37 -0.55 -8.76 20.77
CA ASN A 37 -0.78 -7.81 21.87
C ASN A 37 0.07 -6.52 21.86
N VAL A 38 0.87 -6.24 20.83
CA VAL A 38 1.63 -4.97 20.76
C VAL A 38 0.77 -3.86 20.15
N ASN A 39 0.32 -4.03 18.91
CA ASN A 39 -0.51 -3.05 18.21
C ASN A 39 -1.70 -3.67 17.47
N ASN A 40 -2.14 -4.88 17.86
CA ASN A 40 -3.21 -5.61 17.16
C ASN A 40 -2.95 -5.77 15.66
N ASN A 41 -1.69 -6.03 15.29
CA ASN A 41 -1.24 -6.19 13.90
C ASN A 41 -1.56 -4.95 13.03
N ILE A 42 -1.55 -3.74 13.60
CA ILE A 42 -1.71 -2.50 12.83
C ILE A 42 -0.47 -2.24 11.97
N GLY A 43 0.73 -2.52 12.49
CA GLY A 43 1.99 -2.18 11.86
C GLY A 43 2.21 -0.66 11.77
N CYS A 44 3.28 -0.24 11.09
CA CYS A 44 3.55 1.17 10.87
C CYS A 44 3.07 1.56 9.47
N GLY A 45 2.17 2.53 9.41
CA GLY A 45 1.41 2.87 8.22
C GLY A 45 1.61 4.31 7.78
N ILE A 46 1.73 4.52 6.48
CA ILE A 46 1.73 5.83 5.83
C ILE A 46 0.55 5.88 4.86
N LYS A 47 -0.38 6.81 5.11
CA LYS A 47 -1.51 7.11 4.24
C LYS A 47 -1.06 8.02 3.11
N PHE A 48 -1.40 7.67 1.87
CA PHE A 48 -0.94 8.39 0.68
C PHE A 48 -1.61 9.77 0.61
N SER A 49 -0.95 10.76 0.03
CA SER A 49 -1.55 12.08 -0.20
C SER A 49 -2.41 12.13 -1.46
N ALA A 50 -2.17 11.21 -2.41
CA ALA A 50 -2.95 11.12 -3.64
C ALA A 50 -4.32 10.46 -3.39
N ALA A 51 -5.39 11.27 -3.39
CA ALA A 51 -6.77 10.82 -3.14
C ALA A 51 -7.24 9.69 -4.08
N ASN A 52 -6.78 9.68 -5.34
CA ASN A 52 -7.14 8.70 -6.36
C ASN A 52 -6.22 7.46 -6.38
N SER A 53 -5.49 7.18 -5.30
CA SER A 53 -4.57 6.04 -5.20
C SER A 53 -5.26 4.70 -4.89
N TYR A 54 -6.55 4.68 -4.57
CA TYR A 54 -7.25 3.46 -4.21
C TYR A 54 -8.70 3.45 -4.71
N GLY A 55 -9.29 2.25 -4.76
CA GLY A 55 -10.73 2.07 -4.81
C GLY A 55 -11.42 2.65 -6.04
N HIS A 56 -12.59 3.24 -5.81
CA HIS A 56 -13.44 3.74 -6.89
C HIS A 56 -12.78 4.92 -7.60
N SER A 57 -12.16 5.80 -6.83
CA SER A 57 -11.43 6.96 -7.35
C SER A 57 -10.25 6.57 -8.25
N PHE A 58 -9.52 5.50 -7.91
CA PHE A 58 -8.48 4.92 -8.76
C PHE A 58 -9.05 4.35 -10.07
N ASN A 59 -10.15 3.60 -9.98
CA ASN A 59 -10.79 3.00 -11.15
C ASN A 59 -11.34 4.05 -12.13
N LEU A 60 -11.97 5.12 -11.63
CA LEU A 60 -12.44 6.24 -12.48
C LEU A 60 -11.29 6.95 -13.20
N ASN A 61 -10.08 6.94 -12.62
CA ASN A 61 -8.86 7.46 -13.26
C ASN A 61 -8.15 6.43 -14.15
N GLN A 62 -8.76 5.28 -14.42
CA GLN A 62 -8.17 4.18 -15.21
C GLN A 62 -6.86 3.63 -14.60
N GLY A 63 -6.79 3.71 -13.27
CA GLY A 63 -5.72 3.21 -12.44
C GLY A 63 -4.45 4.06 -12.48
N GLY A 64 -3.30 3.38 -12.47
CA GLY A 64 -2.00 4.02 -12.40
C GLY A 64 -0.87 3.01 -12.31
N PHE A 65 0.25 3.47 -11.77
CA PHE A 65 1.47 2.72 -11.57
C PHE A 65 1.82 2.76 -10.08
N PHE A 66 2.11 1.59 -9.52
CA PHE A 66 2.73 1.46 -8.21
C PHE A 66 4.14 0.91 -8.41
N ALA A 67 5.08 1.44 -7.64
CA ALA A 67 6.44 0.90 -7.56
C ALA A 67 6.86 0.80 -6.11
N SER A 68 7.60 -0.25 -5.78
CA SER A 68 8.28 -0.39 -4.49
C SER A 68 9.76 -0.63 -4.75
N GLU A 69 10.60 0.19 -4.12
CA GLU A 69 12.03 -0.04 -4.01
C GLU A 69 12.30 -0.54 -2.59
N ARG A 70 13.10 -1.59 -2.48
CA ARG A 70 13.55 -2.10 -1.19
C ARG A 70 15.03 -2.42 -1.26
N SER A 71 15.74 -2.02 -0.21
CA SER A 71 17.10 -2.40 0.07
C SER A 71 17.24 -2.95 1.49
N SER A 72 18.46 -3.17 1.97
CA SER A 72 18.73 -3.49 3.37
C SER A 72 18.52 -2.31 4.32
N THR A 73 18.36 -1.09 3.80
CA THR A 73 18.27 0.14 4.62
C THR A 73 16.97 0.91 4.42
N GLU A 74 16.17 0.58 3.42
CA GLU A 74 14.95 1.33 3.15
C GLU A 74 13.90 0.56 2.38
N VAL A 75 12.65 1.01 2.53
CA VAL A 75 11.53 0.71 1.64
C VAL A 75 10.90 2.02 1.20
N LYS A 76 10.79 2.24 -0.11
CA LYS A 76 10.10 3.39 -0.70
C LYS A 76 8.95 2.90 -1.58
N ILE A 77 7.83 3.62 -1.57
CA ILE A 77 6.68 3.29 -2.40
C ILE A 77 6.18 4.55 -3.10
N TRP A 78 6.05 4.44 -4.42
CA TRP A 78 5.50 5.47 -5.28
C TRP A 78 4.15 5.04 -5.83
N PHE A 79 3.33 6.05 -6.09
CA PHE A 79 2.13 5.92 -6.89
C PHE A 79 2.06 7.08 -7.88
N TRP A 80 1.78 6.76 -9.13
CA TRP A 80 1.44 7.73 -10.17
C TRP A 80 0.09 7.36 -10.78
N ALA A 81 -0.86 8.30 -10.75
CA ALA A 81 -2.13 8.13 -11.45
C ALA A 81 -1.88 8.01 -12.97
N ARG A 82 -2.75 7.28 -13.69
CA ARG A 82 -2.62 7.03 -15.14
C ARG A 82 -2.41 8.31 -15.96
N ASN A 83 -3.06 9.39 -15.55
CA ASN A 83 -3.07 10.69 -16.22
C ASN A 83 -2.03 11.68 -15.64
N ALA A 84 -1.12 11.23 -14.78
CA ALA A 84 -0.10 12.09 -14.22
C ALA A 84 0.95 12.47 -15.27
N ASN A 85 1.35 13.75 -15.31
CA ASN A 85 2.34 14.25 -16.26
C ASN A 85 3.80 14.00 -15.84
N ASN A 86 4.00 13.45 -14.64
CA ASN A 86 5.31 13.21 -14.04
C ASN A 86 5.60 11.71 -13.84
N ILE A 87 4.96 10.83 -14.62
CA ILE A 87 5.30 9.41 -14.63
C ILE A 87 6.70 9.28 -15.26
N PRO A 88 7.69 8.70 -14.56
CA PRO A 88 9.01 8.44 -15.14
C PRO A 88 8.90 7.56 -16.39
N SER A 89 9.72 7.81 -17.40
CA SER A 89 9.63 7.10 -18.69
C SER A 89 9.91 5.60 -18.55
N ASP A 90 10.81 5.23 -17.64
CA ASP A 90 11.13 3.84 -17.32
C ASP A 90 9.96 3.10 -16.65
N VAL A 91 9.20 3.79 -15.79
CA VAL A 91 7.93 3.27 -15.23
C VAL A 91 6.85 3.18 -16.29
N LEU A 92 6.63 4.25 -17.07
CA LEU A 92 5.54 4.33 -18.06
C LEU A 92 5.64 3.23 -19.12
N HIS A 93 6.85 2.97 -19.60
CA HIS A 93 7.11 1.99 -20.66
C HIS A 93 7.53 0.61 -20.15
N GLY A 94 7.67 0.44 -18.83
CA GLY A 94 8.22 -0.79 -18.25
C GLY A 94 9.59 -1.12 -18.84
N SER A 95 10.54 -0.19 -18.77
CA SER A 95 11.88 -0.37 -19.32
C SER A 95 12.62 -1.54 -18.66
N ASN A 96 13.57 -2.17 -19.36
CA ASN A 96 14.41 -3.24 -18.76
C ASN A 96 15.51 -2.69 -17.83
N THR A 97 15.72 -1.38 -17.83
CA THR A 97 16.65 -0.67 -16.95
C THR A 97 15.91 0.50 -16.34
N ILE A 98 16.07 0.67 -15.03
CA ILE A 98 15.37 1.69 -14.23
C ILE A 98 16.36 2.53 -13.43
N ASN A 99 15.96 3.73 -13.05
CA ASN A 99 16.72 4.56 -12.10
C ASN A 99 15.77 5.27 -11.13
N THR A 100 15.66 4.71 -9.92
CA THR A 100 14.76 5.19 -8.87
C THR A 100 15.10 6.61 -8.37
N ASN A 101 16.33 7.07 -8.55
CA ASN A 101 16.72 8.46 -8.21
C ASN A 101 15.97 9.51 -9.05
N ASN A 102 15.45 9.12 -10.22
CA ASN A 102 14.69 10.00 -11.12
C ASN A 102 13.17 9.93 -10.90
N TRP A 103 12.70 9.15 -9.92
CA TRP A 103 11.27 8.91 -9.70
C TRP A 103 10.60 9.98 -8.83
N GLY A 104 11.38 10.90 -8.28
CA GLY A 104 10.89 11.97 -7.41
C GLY A 104 10.44 11.47 -6.04
N LYS A 105 9.67 12.31 -5.34
CA LYS A 105 9.29 12.07 -3.95
C LYS A 105 8.28 10.90 -3.82
N PRO A 106 8.55 9.88 -3.00
CA PRO A 106 7.64 8.75 -2.80
C PRO A 106 6.39 9.15 -1.99
N GLN A 107 5.34 8.34 -2.09
CA GLN A 107 4.15 8.47 -1.23
C GLN A 107 4.45 7.99 0.19
N ALA A 108 5.27 6.96 0.33
CA ALA A 108 5.70 6.39 1.60
C ALA A 108 7.20 6.06 1.57
N PHE A 109 7.89 6.34 2.67
CA PHE A 109 9.30 6.02 2.85
C PHE A 109 9.55 5.54 4.28
N PHE A 110 10.02 4.30 4.39
CA PHE A 110 10.41 3.63 5.62
C PHE A 110 11.93 3.55 5.63
N SER A 111 12.57 4.43 6.41
CA SER A 111 14.03 4.52 6.49
C SER A 111 14.58 3.65 7.62
N ASN A 112 15.90 3.43 7.62
CA ASN A 112 16.57 2.71 8.71
C ASN A 112 16.81 3.52 9.99
N ALA A 113 16.28 4.75 10.09
CA ALA A 113 16.60 5.66 11.19
C ALA A 113 16.19 5.11 12.58
N GLN A 114 15.07 4.38 12.62
CA GLN A 114 14.50 3.79 13.84
C GLN A 114 14.10 2.31 13.63
N CYS A 115 14.60 1.70 12.56
CA CYS A 115 14.30 0.32 12.20
C CYS A 115 15.47 -0.29 11.42
N ASN A 116 15.99 -1.43 11.85
CA ASN A 116 16.98 -2.15 11.06
C ASN A 116 16.29 -3.01 9.97
N ILE A 117 15.91 -2.37 8.86
CA ILE A 117 15.16 -2.98 7.75
C ILE A 117 15.77 -4.33 7.31
N GLY A 118 17.08 -4.39 7.11
CA GLY A 118 17.78 -5.61 6.67
C GLY A 118 17.71 -6.77 7.67
N SER A 119 17.47 -6.52 8.95
CA SER A 119 17.28 -7.56 9.97
C SER A 119 15.83 -8.03 10.10
N HIS A 120 14.86 -7.20 9.69
CA HIS A 120 13.43 -7.50 9.80
C HIS A 120 12.86 -8.17 8.56
N PHE A 121 13.47 -7.95 7.40
CA PHE A 121 12.96 -8.47 6.15
C PHE A 121 13.98 -9.35 5.42
N SER A 122 13.55 -10.57 5.11
CA SER A 122 14.30 -11.55 4.31
C SER A 122 13.69 -11.67 2.90
N ASN A 123 13.86 -12.80 2.23
CA ASN A 123 13.24 -13.03 0.93
C ASN A 123 11.71 -13.08 1.07
N ASN A 124 11.01 -12.16 0.41
CA ASN A 124 9.56 -12.11 0.39
C ASN A 124 9.00 -12.55 -0.97
N ASN A 125 7.82 -13.17 -0.94
CA ASN A 125 7.01 -13.38 -2.13
C ASN A 125 6.10 -12.18 -2.37
N ILE A 126 5.84 -11.86 -3.64
CA ILE A 126 4.80 -10.90 -4.00
C ILE A 126 3.45 -11.63 -3.96
N MET A 127 2.50 -11.07 -3.22
CA MET A 127 1.13 -11.57 -3.14
C MET A 127 0.15 -10.51 -3.62
N ILE A 128 -0.76 -10.90 -4.52
CA ILE A 128 -1.90 -10.08 -4.94
C ILE A 128 -3.14 -10.92 -4.62
N ASN A 129 -3.97 -10.43 -3.71
CA ASN A 129 -5.15 -11.14 -3.26
C ASN A 129 -6.36 -10.20 -3.15
N LEU A 130 -7.54 -10.79 -3.27
CA LEU A 130 -8.82 -10.16 -2.96
C LEU A 130 -9.51 -11.03 -1.91
N ASN A 131 -9.73 -10.48 -0.73
CA ASN A 131 -10.49 -11.13 0.33
C ASN A 131 -11.69 -10.26 0.72
N PHE A 132 -12.71 -10.88 1.29
CA PHE A 132 -13.91 -10.20 1.73
C PHE A 132 -14.05 -10.33 3.25
N CYS A 133 -14.43 -9.23 3.90
CA CYS A 133 -14.60 -9.17 5.34
C CYS A 133 -13.29 -9.45 6.10
N GLY A 134 -13.19 -10.57 6.81
CA GLY A 134 -12.06 -10.88 7.68
C GLY A 134 -11.81 -9.82 8.75
N ASP A 135 -10.64 -9.90 9.38
CA ASP A 135 -10.33 -9.12 10.58
C ASP A 135 -10.34 -7.61 10.33
N LEU A 136 -9.91 -7.16 9.16
CA LEU A 136 -9.84 -5.74 8.87
C LEU A 136 -11.15 -5.17 8.32
N ALA A 137 -11.69 -5.76 7.24
CA ALA A 137 -12.83 -5.17 6.56
C ALA A 137 -14.14 -5.37 7.31
N ALA A 138 -14.31 -6.47 8.06
CA ALA A 138 -15.51 -6.66 8.90
C ALA A 138 -15.57 -5.63 10.03
N ASN A 139 -14.43 -5.36 10.69
CA ASN A 139 -14.34 -4.42 11.80
C ASN A 139 -14.58 -2.96 11.38
N SER A 140 -14.32 -2.61 10.12
CA SER A 140 -14.55 -1.27 9.56
C SER A 140 -15.81 -1.16 8.70
N TYR A 141 -16.60 -2.22 8.59
CA TYR A 141 -17.73 -2.31 7.64
C TYR A 141 -18.84 -1.31 7.96
N ALA A 142 -19.36 -1.34 9.19
CA ALA A 142 -20.47 -0.47 9.61
C ALA A 142 -20.06 1.01 9.60
N SER A 143 -18.86 1.33 10.10
CA SER A 143 -18.33 2.69 10.10
C SER A 143 -18.00 3.22 8.69
N SER A 144 -17.88 2.33 7.71
CA SER A 144 -17.74 2.67 6.29
C SER A 144 -19.07 3.00 5.60
N GLY A 145 -20.20 2.97 6.33
CA GLY A 145 -21.54 3.24 5.77
C GLY A 145 -22.15 2.06 5.03
N CYS A 146 -21.61 0.84 5.22
CA CYS A 146 -22.12 -0.35 4.56
C CYS A 146 -23.29 -0.98 5.36
N PRO A 147 -24.32 -1.53 4.69
CA PRO A 147 -25.54 -2.00 5.35
C PRO A 147 -25.41 -3.42 5.93
N GLY A 148 -26.01 -3.66 7.10
CA GLY A 148 -26.05 -4.99 7.70
C GLY A 148 -24.67 -5.49 8.14
N THR A 149 -24.42 -6.79 8.01
CA THR A 149 -23.11 -7.39 8.30
C THR A 149 -22.34 -7.64 7.01
N CYS A 150 -21.02 -7.56 7.07
CA CYS A 150 -20.18 -7.81 5.90
C CYS A 150 -20.42 -9.19 5.28
N SER A 151 -20.51 -10.23 6.12
CA SER A 151 -20.68 -11.62 5.66
C SER A 151 -22.04 -11.82 4.98
N ASP A 152 -23.11 -11.25 5.51
CA ASP A 152 -24.44 -11.36 4.90
C ASP A 152 -24.52 -10.56 3.60
N PHE A 153 -23.91 -9.38 3.55
CA PHE A 153 -23.88 -8.59 2.32
C PHE A 153 -23.16 -9.33 1.19
N VAL A 154 -21.94 -9.82 1.46
CA VAL A 154 -21.13 -10.53 0.46
C VAL A 154 -21.83 -11.81 -0.01
N ARG A 155 -22.43 -12.58 0.91
CA ARG A 155 -23.14 -13.83 0.58
C ARG A 155 -24.34 -13.59 -0.33
N ASN A 156 -25.10 -12.53 -0.08
CA ASN A 156 -26.41 -12.33 -0.71
C ASN A 156 -26.40 -11.34 -1.89
N ASN A 157 -25.29 -10.65 -2.14
CA ASN A 157 -25.20 -9.63 -3.19
C ASN A 157 -24.04 -9.88 -4.17
N PRO A 158 -24.01 -11.01 -4.90
CA PRO A 158 -22.89 -11.34 -5.80
C PRO A 158 -22.65 -10.27 -6.87
N ALA A 159 -23.72 -9.66 -7.39
CA ALA A 159 -23.63 -8.60 -8.39
C ALA A 159 -22.90 -7.34 -7.89
N ALA A 160 -22.87 -7.09 -6.57
CA ALA A 160 -22.13 -5.98 -6.00
C ALA A 160 -20.60 -6.18 -6.08
N MET A 161 -20.14 -7.41 -6.35
CA MET A 161 -18.72 -7.76 -6.49
C MET A 161 -18.23 -7.73 -7.94
N ASN A 162 -19.07 -7.33 -8.91
CA ASN A 162 -18.70 -7.29 -10.33
C ASN A 162 -17.46 -6.41 -10.62
N ASN A 163 -17.22 -5.39 -9.79
CA ASN A 163 -16.08 -4.49 -9.93
C ASN A 163 -14.93 -4.82 -8.94
N ALA A 164 -15.03 -5.94 -8.22
CA ALA A 164 -14.00 -6.41 -7.30
C ALA A 164 -13.04 -7.37 -8.03
N TYR A 165 -12.15 -6.82 -8.83
CA TYR A 165 -11.11 -7.58 -9.55
C TYR A 165 -9.87 -6.72 -9.76
N PHE A 166 -8.73 -7.37 -9.99
CA PHE A 166 -7.51 -6.70 -10.46
C PHE A 166 -7.43 -6.83 -11.98
N ASN A 167 -7.15 -5.72 -12.66
CA ASN A 167 -6.73 -5.72 -14.06
C ASN A 167 -5.29 -5.21 -14.13
N ILE A 168 -4.35 -6.14 -14.24
CA ILE A 168 -2.91 -5.86 -14.16
C ILE A 168 -2.32 -6.02 -15.55
N MET A 169 -1.81 -4.91 -16.10
CA MET A 169 -1.19 -4.91 -17.42
C MET A 169 0.17 -5.60 -17.43
N TRP A 170 0.97 -5.38 -16.38
CA TRP A 170 2.25 -6.03 -16.19
C TRP A 170 2.71 -5.92 -14.74
N LEU A 171 3.60 -6.82 -14.36
CA LEU A 171 4.35 -6.80 -13.11
C LEU A 171 5.81 -7.08 -13.47
N LYS A 172 6.72 -6.21 -13.05
CA LYS A 172 8.16 -6.31 -13.33
C LYS A 172 8.94 -6.22 -12.03
N VAL A 173 10.00 -7.03 -11.93
CA VAL A 173 10.94 -7.06 -10.80
C VAL A 173 12.34 -6.80 -11.35
N TYR A 174 13.12 -6.00 -10.63
CA TYR A 174 14.48 -5.61 -10.97
C TYR A 174 15.37 -5.86 -9.75
N GLU A 175 16.63 -6.21 -9.99
CA GLU A 175 17.66 -6.47 -8.98
C GLU A 175 18.98 -5.78 -9.34
#